data_AF-A0A354R832-F1
#
_entry.id   AF-A0A354R832-F1
#
_cell.length_a   1.000
_cell.length_b   1.000
_cell.length_c   1.000
_cell.angle_alpha   90.00
_cell.angle_beta   90.00
_cell.angle_gamma   90.00
#
_symmetry.space_group_name_H-M   'P 1'
#
loop_
_entity.id
_entity.type
_entity.pdbx_description
1 polymer ?
#
loop_
_entity_poly.entity_id
_entity_poly.type
_entity_poly.pdbx_seq_one_letter_code
_entity_poly.pdbx_strand_id
1 'polypeptide(L)'
;MDDGGTPPNPAGADALLVDGRKGNRTGGTGCLADWSRVAVLKNQGIRVVLAGGLGPENAAAAARTGADILDFNGKLETMPGEKSLALLDAALARLREA
;
A
#
# COMPACT_ATOMS: atom_id res chain seq x y z
N MET A 1 27.85 -11.20 17.38
CA MET A 1 26.42 -11.49 17.27
C MET A 1 25.88 -10.39 16.41
N ASP A 2 25.78 -10.68 15.12
CA ASP A 2 25.13 -9.86 14.11
C ASP A 2 23.62 -10.07 14.32
N ASP A 3 22.88 -9.02 14.66
CA ASP A 3 21.47 -9.12 15.04
C ASP A 3 20.52 -9.28 13.86
N GLY A 4 21.05 -9.40 12.62
CA GLY A 4 20.23 -9.57 11.43
C GLY A 4 19.26 -8.40 11.21
N GLY A 5 19.57 -7.24 11.80
CA GLY A 5 18.78 -6.03 11.70
C GLY A 5 18.61 -5.62 10.24
N THR A 6 17.36 -5.47 9.83
CA THR A 6 16.97 -4.88 8.55
C THR A 6 17.82 -3.63 8.29
N PRO A 7 18.44 -3.47 7.11
CA PRO A 7 19.31 -2.32 6.84
C PRO A 7 18.55 -1.03 7.17
N PRO A 8 19.18 -0.08 7.88
CA PRO A 8 18.48 1.10 8.34
C PRO A 8 17.92 1.85 7.13
N ASN A 9 16.60 1.96 7.12
CA ASN A 9 15.91 2.94 6.29
C ASN A 9 16.57 4.31 6.55
N PRO A 10 16.99 5.06 5.51
CA PRO A 10 17.65 6.36 5.67
C PRO A 10 16.83 7.38 6.48
N ALA A 11 15.53 7.16 6.69
CA ALA A 11 14.66 7.98 7.53
C ALA A 11 14.56 7.54 9.01
N GLY A 12 15.19 6.43 9.42
CA GLY A 12 15.05 5.88 10.77
C GLY A 12 13.66 5.29 11.09
N ALA A 13 12.84 5.02 10.07
CA ALA A 13 11.50 4.45 10.23
C ALA A 13 11.47 2.95 9.92
N ASP A 14 10.59 2.21 10.59
CA ASP A 14 10.45 0.74 10.45
C ASP A 14 9.93 0.28 9.07
N ALA A 15 9.26 1.17 8.34
CA ALA A 15 8.75 0.93 6.99
C ALA A 15 8.65 2.23 6.19
N LEU A 16 8.62 2.11 4.87
CA LEU A 16 8.34 3.23 3.96
C LEU A 16 6.99 3.06 3.27
N LEU A 17 6.18 4.13 3.28
CA LEU A 17 4.89 4.18 2.63
C LEU A 17 4.99 4.78 1.22
N VAL A 18 4.52 4.03 0.22
CA VAL A 18 4.47 4.41 -1.19
C VAL A 18 3.02 4.77 -1.53
N ASP A 19 2.75 6.05 -1.78
CA ASP A 19 1.41 6.58 -2.06
C ASP A 19 1.31 7.26 -3.43
N GLY A 20 0.08 7.32 -3.95
CA GLY A 20 -0.27 7.98 -5.21
C GLY A 20 -0.41 9.49 -5.03
N ARG A 21 0.38 10.26 -5.80
CA ARG A 21 0.35 11.72 -5.78
C ARG A 21 -0.42 12.27 -6.98
N LYS A 22 -1.22 13.31 -6.78
CA LYS A 22 -1.82 14.13 -7.85
C LYS A 22 -1.37 15.58 -7.70
N GLY A 23 -0.46 16.02 -8.57
CA GLY A 23 0.17 17.34 -8.44
C GLY A 23 0.92 17.47 -7.10
N ASN A 24 0.64 18.54 -6.34
CA ASN A 24 1.26 18.72 -5.03
C ASN A 24 0.61 17.95 -3.89
N ARG A 25 -0.58 17.35 -4.09
CA ARG A 25 -1.33 16.64 -3.04
C ARG A 25 -0.84 15.20 -2.86
N THR A 26 -0.51 14.85 -1.62
CA THR A 26 -0.24 13.49 -1.13
C THR A 26 -1.42 13.03 -0.27
N GLY A 27 -1.81 11.76 -0.34
CA GLY A 27 -2.96 11.23 0.41
C GLY A 27 -4.32 11.64 -0.16
N GLY A 28 -5.30 10.72 -0.10
CA GLY A 28 -6.69 10.99 -0.46
C GLY A 28 -6.92 11.46 -1.90
N THR A 29 -5.98 11.18 -2.81
CA THR A 29 -6.08 11.58 -4.23
C THR A 29 -6.88 10.59 -5.06
N GLY A 30 -6.97 9.34 -4.60
CA GLY A 30 -7.52 8.22 -5.36
C GLY A 30 -6.65 7.78 -6.54
N CYS A 31 -5.45 8.37 -6.70
CA CYS A 31 -4.50 8.00 -7.75
C CYS A 31 -3.68 6.78 -7.32
N LEU A 32 -3.33 5.94 -8.30
CA LEU A 32 -2.45 4.82 -8.07
C LEU A 32 -1.02 5.30 -7.85
N ALA A 33 -0.37 4.75 -6.84
CA ALA A 33 1.06 4.91 -6.67
C ALA A 33 1.82 4.25 -7.83
N ASP A 34 3.06 4.65 -8.05
CA ASP A 34 3.98 3.94 -8.94
C ASP A 34 4.48 2.66 -8.24
N TRP A 35 3.79 1.55 -8.49
CA TRP A 35 4.04 0.27 -7.81
C TRP A 35 5.41 -0.32 -8.15
N SER A 36 6.09 0.15 -9.22
CA SER A 36 7.45 -0.30 -9.53
C SER A 36 8.45 0.03 -8.41
N ARG A 37 8.16 1.06 -7.62
CA ARG A 37 8.96 1.46 -6.45
C ARG A 37 8.95 0.44 -5.33
N VAL A 38 7.90 -0.38 -5.23
CA VAL A 38 7.81 -1.45 -4.23
C VAL A 38 8.99 -2.41 -4.42
N ALA A 39 9.18 -2.93 -5.64
CA ALA A 39 10.27 -3.87 -5.94
C ALA A 39 11.65 -3.26 -5.66
N VAL A 40 11.86 -1.99 -6.01
CA VAL A 40 13.13 -1.29 -5.75
C VAL A 40 13.43 -1.24 -4.25
N LEU A 41 12.47 -0.81 -3.43
CA LEU A 41 12.63 -0.70 -1.98
C LEU A 41 12.78 -2.08 -1.32
N LYS A 42 12.02 -3.07 -1.77
CA LYS A 42 12.13 -4.46 -1.29
C LYS A 42 13.50 -5.06 -1.58
N ASN A 43 14.08 -4.79 -2.76
CA ASN A 43 15.44 -5.23 -3.10
C ASN A 43 16.53 -4.58 -2.23
N GLN A 44 16.22 -3.43 -1.60
CA GLN A 44 17.09 -2.77 -0.62
C GLN A 44 16.89 -3.31 0.81
N GLY A 45 16.05 -4.34 0.99
CA GLY A 45 15.72 -4.89 2.30
C GLY A 45 14.75 -4.03 3.11
N ILE A 46 14.13 -3.00 2.50
CA ILE A 46 13.23 -2.08 3.21
C ILE A 46 11.83 -2.69 3.28
N ARG A 47 11.17 -2.60 4.44
CA ARG A 47 9.76 -2.94 4.60
C ARG A 47 8.87 -1.88 3.94
N VAL A 48 7.93 -2.31 3.11
CA VAL A 48 7.11 -1.40 2.27
C VAL A 48 5.63 -1.48 2.63
N VAL A 49 5.02 -0.31 2.81
CA VAL A 49 3.57 -0.12 2.83
C VAL A 49 3.13 0.44 1.48
N LEU A 50 2.24 -0.24 0.77
CA LEU A 50 1.66 0.26 -0.48
C LEU A 50 0.31 0.90 -0.19
N ALA A 51 0.15 2.16 -0.56
CA ALA A 51 -1.07 2.94 -0.42
C ALA A 51 -1.46 3.59 -1.77
N GLY A 52 -2.54 4.36 -1.77
CA GLY A 52 -2.94 5.19 -2.90
C GLY A 52 -3.82 4.47 -3.90
N GLY A 53 -5.13 4.76 -3.82
CA GLY A 53 -6.11 4.27 -4.80
C GLY A 53 -6.36 2.76 -4.76
N LEU A 54 -6.02 2.08 -3.66
CA LEU A 54 -6.26 0.64 -3.49
C LEU A 54 -7.73 0.35 -3.18
N GLY A 55 -8.35 -0.57 -3.91
CA GLY A 55 -9.74 -1.00 -3.77
C GLY A 55 -9.97 -2.43 -4.31
N PRO A 56 -11.21 -2.93 -4.29
CA PRO A 56 -11.51 -4.29 -4.75
C PRO A 56 -11.06 -4.56 -6.19
N GLU A 57 -11.02 -3.52 -7.04
CA GLU A 57 -10.61 -3.60 -8.43
C GLU A 57 -9.14 -3.99 -8.62
N ASN A 58 -8.27 -3.69 -7.65
CA ASN A 58 -6.82 -3.83 -7.80
C ASN A 58 -6.12 -4.49 -6.60
N ALA A 59 -6.86 -4.84 -5.54
CA ALA A 59 -6.31 -5.42 -4.31
C ALA A 59 -5.42 -6.65 -4.55
N ALA A 60 -5.87 -7.59 -5.39
CA ALA A 60 -5.09 -8.80 -5.71
C ALA A 60 -3.79 -8.47 -6.45
N ALA A 61 -3.84 -7.50 -7.38
CA ALA A 61 -2.64 -7.05 -8.08
C ALA A 61 -1.68 -6.31 -7.14
N ALA A 62 -2.21 -5.51 -6.21
CA ALA A 62 -1.42 -4.83 -5.18
C ALA A 62 -0.70 -5.83 -4.28
N ALA A 63 -1.37 -6.91 -3.85
CA ALA A 63 -0.75 -7.97 -3.06
C ALA A 63 0.41 -8.66 -3.79
N ARG A 64 0.27 -8.88 -5.10
CA ARG A 64 1.32 -9.47 -5.94
C ARG A 64 2.54 -8.58 -6.17
N THR A 65 2.53 -7.32 -5.73
CA THR A 65 3.71 -6.44 -5.80
C THR A 65 4.82 -6.85 -4.82
N GLY A 66 4.50 -7.67 -3.81
CA GLY A 66 5.44 -8.03 -2.74
C GLY A 66 5.57 -6.97 -1.64
N ALA A 67 4.67 -5.98 -1.60
CA ALA A 67 4.55 -5.07 -0.46
C ALA A 67 4.21 -5.84 0.82
N ASP A 68 4.76 -5.40 1.95
CA ASP A 68 4.57 -6.06 3.25
C ASP A 68 3.23 -5.70 3.89
N ILE A 69 2.70 -4.52 3.58
CA ILE A 69 1.45 -3.99 4.09
C ILE A 69 0.71 -3.28 2.93
N LEU A 70 -0.59 -3.50 2.82
CA LEU A 70 -1.47 -2.73 1.94
C LEU A 70 -2.35 -1.80 2.78
N ASP A 71 -2.34 -0.51 2.46
CA ASP A 71 -3.11 0.53 3.14
C ASP A 71 -4.26 1.03 2.26
N PHE A 72 -5.48 0.78 2.71
CA PHE A 72 -6.71 1.12 2.00
C PHE A 72 -7.41 2.30 2.66
N ASN A 73 -7.89 3.25 1.86
CA ASN A 73 -8.64 4.39 2.36
C ASN A 73 -9.91 4.69 1.56
N GLY A 74 -9.92 5.70 0.70
CA GLY A 74 -11.15 6.24 0.10
C GLY A 74 -11.87 5.33 -0.90
N LYS A 75 -11.20 4.33 -1.48
CA LYS A 75 -11.83 3.36 -2.40
C LYS A 75 -12.69 2.32 -1.68
N LEU A 76 -12.64 2.30 -0.35
CA LEU A 76 -13.52 1.48 0.49
C LEU A 76 -14.60 2.34 1.16
N GLU A 77 -14.87 3.53 0.64
CA GLU A 77 -15.86 4.47 1.17
C GLU A 77 -17.05 4.65 0.22
N THR A 78 -18.24 4.85 0.77
CA THR A 78 -19.44 5.31 0.03
C THR A 78 -19.44 6.83 -0.14
N MET A 79 -18.94 7.55 0.86
CA MET A 79 -18.69 8.98 0.90
C MET A 79 -17.49 9.27 1.81
N PRO A 80 -16.80 10.43 1.69
CA PRO A 80 -15.58 10.70 2.45
C PRO A 80 -15.72 10.45 3.96
N GLY A 81 -14.93 9.52 4.48
CA GLY A 81 -14.95 9.12 5.90
C GLY A 81 -15.99 8.04 6.28
N GLU A 82 -16.85 7.61 5.38
CA GLU A 82 -17.82 6.53 5.61
C GLU A 82 -17.40 5.25 4.91
N LYS A 83 -16.92 4.26 5.67
CA LYS A 83 -16.48 2.96 5.13
C LYS A 83 -17.68 2.08 4.73
N SER A 84 -17.57 1.42 3.58
CA SER A 84 -18.54 0.45 3.09
C SER A 84 -18.12 -0.97 3.46
N LEU A 85 -18.94 -1.67 4.25
CA LEU A 85 -18.72 -3.09 4.56
C LEU A 85 -18.67 -3.94 3.28
N ALA A 86 -19.53 -3.66 2.29
CA ALA A 86 -19.54 -4.39 1.02
C ALA A 86 -18.22 -4.23 0.25
N LEU A 87 -17.62 -3.03 0.23
CA LEU A 87 -16.33 -2.81 -0.43
C LEU A 87 -15.17 -3.43 0.36
N LEU A 88 -15.22 -3.38 1.69
CA LEU A 88 -14.25 -4.06 2.56
C LEU A 88 -14.25 -5.57 2.30
N ASP A 89 -15.42 -6.20 2.32
CA ASP A 89 -15.58 -7.63 2.07
C ASP A 89 -15.09 -8.01 0.67
N ALA A 90 -15.45 -7.21 -0.34
CA ALA A 90 -14.98 -7.43 -1.71
C ALA A 90 -13.46 -7.32 -1.83
N ALA A 91 -12.82 -6.33 -1.20
CA ALA A 91 -11.37 -6.19 -1.21
C ALA A 91 -10.68 -7.37 -0.51
N LEU A 92 -11.17 -7.76 0.67
CA LEU A 92 -10.63 -8.90 1.42
C LEU A 92 -10.80 -10.23 0.67
N ALA A 93 -11.93 -10.43 -0.03
CA ALA A 93 -12.12 -11.60 -0.88
C ALA A 93 -11.05 -11.68 -1.97
N ARG A 94 -10.79 -10.56 -2.67
CA ARG A 94 -9.76 -10.49 -3.71
C ARG A 94 -8.35 -10.71 -3.17
N LEU A 95 -8.07 -10.29 -1.94
CA LEU A 95 -6.77 -10.52 -1.30
C LEU A 95 -6.55 -12.00 -0.95
N ARG A 96 -7.61 -12.76 -0.65
CA ARG A 96 -7.50 -14.20 -0.35
C ARG A 96 -7.24 -15.06 -1.60
N GLU A 97 -7.52 -14.54 -2.78
CA GLU A 97 -7.27 -15.18 -4.08
C GLU A 97 -5.88 -14.86 -4.67
N ALA A 98 -5.13 -13.96 -4.03
CA ALA A 98 -3.97 -13.29 -4.61
C ALA A 98 -2.66 -14.06 -4.53
#